data_AF-A0A944SBD9-F1
#
_entry.id   AF-A0A944SBD9-F1
#
_cell.length_a   1.000
_cell.length_b   1.000
_cell.length_c   1.000
_cell.angle_alpha   90.00
_cell.angle_beta   90.00
_cell.angle_gamma   90.00
#
_symmetry.space_group_name_H-M   'P 1'
#
loop_
_entity.id
_entity.type
_entity.pdbx_description
1 polymer ?
#
loop_
_entity_poly.entity_id
_entity_poly.type
_entity_poly.pdbx_seq_one_letter_code
_entity_poly.pdbx_strand_id
1 'polypeptide(L)'
;MCQRALIYKGELIMKGVEIKYADVCIGALFGAYRQLLQMTFGEALSETRYGKGDTKGFDASVESGIKKCLGDFNGEEIVLITEETDDVTSRVWPIDPNPKQQPKMFFSDPVDRSKYLEQIINLMAKKLFPDDDSGENAKKRSNIKVAELLMHEDIVKLWDKEVDAPASITGATAAITYVNRGRVIFSVILNFITRDIYVACDIGIKSVRIDKDFKNIPTKDPLEYIMREGREIVFPSAMERSLVDDDLNNFVTFLGKDMYKEIFVESGIVPGDYKKFIHHDRPGGPSRVLYLSDLQPKEAPVGFILANGEKIGEWMHWLPFVKFARNFSGNPALRLYEVSLKKALFKNDILVSTPPAYSIFNCRDEKKYIDVSIMKNHAQPSRFRSMLVIASSDNERIGPLMDRFEYRDVGMCL
;
A
#
# COMPACT_ATOMS: atom_id res chain seq x y z
N MET A 1 -30.91 -5.12 -10.23
CA MET A 1 -29.45 -5.11 -10.09
C MET A 1 -28.91 -6.29 -10.89
N CYS A 2 -28.47 -6.09 -12.14
CA CYS A 2 -27.95 -7.18 -12.97
C CYS A 2 -26.58 -7.61 -12.45
N GLN A 3 -26.42 -8.88 -12.09
CA GLN A 3 -25.13 -9.46 -11.72
C GLN A 3 -24.26 -9.54 -12.99
N ARG A 4 -23.32 -8.60 -13.14
CA ARG A 4 -22.20 -8.75 -14.08
C ARG A 4 -21.14 -9.62 -13.43
N ALA A 5 -20.62 -10.58 -14.19
CA ALA A 5 -19.45 -11.35 -13.82
C ALA A 5 -18.36 -11.08 -14.85
N LEU A 6 -17.11 -10.96 -14.40
CA LEU A 6 -15.96 -10.92 -15.32
C LEU A 6 -15.55 -12.38 -15.59
N ILE A 7 -15.51 -12.74 -16.87
CA ILE A 7 -15.05 -14.04 -17.34
C ILE A 7 -13.65 -13.83 -17.91
N TYR A 8 -12.66 -14.46 -17.29
CA TYR A 8 -11.29 -14.47 -17.79
C TYR A 8 -10.85 -15.93 -17.94
N LYS A 9 -10.38 -16.31 -19.14
CA LYS A 9 -10.05 -17.70 -19.50
C LYS A 9 -11.15 -18.74 -19.21
N GLY A 10 -12.43 -18.32 -19.24
CA GLY A 10 -13.58 -19.22 -19.04
C GLY A 10 -13.99 -19.48 -17.60
N GLU A 11 -13.30 -18.90 -16.61
CA GLU A 11 -13.65 -19.01 -15.19
C GLU A 11 -14.33 -17.74 -14.68
N LEU A 12 -15.22 -17.90 -13.69
CA LEU A 12 -15.98 -16.82 -13.06
C LEU A 12 -15.23 -16.34 -11.82
N ILE A 13 -14.49 -15.25 -11.97
CA ILE A 13 -13.41 -14.93 -11.04
C ILE A 13 -13.91 -13.97 -9.93
N MET A 14 -14.55 -12.86 -10.29
CA MET A 14 -15.07 -11.84 -9.35
C MET A 14 -16.59 -11.67 -9.45
N LYS A 15 -17.32 -11.50 -8.33
CA LYS A 15 -18.79 -11.32 -8.34
C LYS A 15 -19.18 -9.85 -8.49
N GLY A 16 -20.29 -9.57 -9.20
CA GLY A 16 -20.69 -8.21 -9.60
C GLY A 16 -20.74 -7.13 -8.52
N VAL A 17 -20.93 -7.48 -7.25
CA VAL A 17 -20.85 -6.53 -6.14
C VAL A 17 -19.41 -6.11 -5.85
N GLU A 18 -18.46 -7.03 -5.86
CA GLU A 18 -17.04 -6.78 -5.62
C GLU A 18 -16.43 -5.95 -6.76
N ILE A 19 -16.81 -6.25 -8.01
CA ILE A 19 -16.42 -5.45 -9.19
C ILE A 19 -16.84 -4.00 -8.99
N LYS A 20 -18.09 -3.78 -8.55
CA LYS A 20 -18.60 -2.44 -8.31
C LYS A 20 -17.84 -1.72 -7.20
N TYR A 21 -17.46 -2.43 -6.13
CA TYR A 21 -16.62 -1.85 -5.07
C TYR A 21 -15.24 -1.45 -5.58
N ALA A 22 -14.60 -2.29 -6.42
CA ALA A 22 -13.33 -1.94 -7.04
C ALA A 22 -13.44 -0.72 -7.96
N ASP A 23 -14.48 -0.65 -8.79
CA ASP A 23 -14.75 0.53 -9.64
C ASP A 23 -14.89 1.81 -8.81
N VAL A 24 -15.59 1.72 -7.67
CA VAL A 24 -15.77 2.85 -6.76
C VAL A 24 -14.44 3.25 -6.12
N CYS A 25 -13.62 2.29 -5.68
CA CYS A 25 -12.29 2.60 -5.13
C CYS A 25 -11.35 3.24 -6.17
N ILE A 26 -11.36 2.75 -7.42
CA ILE A 26 -10.62 3.36 -8.53
C ILE A 26 -11.11 4.79 -8.76
N GLY A 27 -12.43 4.99 -8.82
CA GLY A 27 -13.05 6.30 -8.97
C GLY A 27 -12.73 7.26 -7.81
N ALA A 28 -12.69 6.75 -6.57
CA ALA A 28 -12.33 7.51 -5.38
C ALA A 28 -10.89 8.02 -5.44
N LEU A 29 -9.94 7.16 -5.80
CA LEU A 29 -8.53 7.56 -5.96
C LEU A 29 -8.35 8.55 -7.12
N PHE A 30 -9.04 8.36 -8.24
CA PHE A 30 -9.01 9.33 -9.35
C PHE A 30 -9.61 10.67 -8.97
N GLY A 31 -10.73 10.67 -8.26
CA GLY A 31 -11.37 11.88 -7.75
C GLY A 31 -10.44 12.63 -6.80
N ALA A 32 -9.83 11.92 -5.85
CA ALA A 32 -8.89 12.50 -4.89
C ALA A 32 -7.63 13.05 -5.58
N TYR A 33 -7.07 12.33 -6.55
CA TYR A 33 -5.90 12.81 -7.30
C TYR A 33 -6.24 14.02 -8.18
N ARG A 34 -7.41 14.04 -8.85
CA ARG A 34 -7.89 15.23 -9.58
C ARG A 34 -8.05 16.42 -8.64
N GLN A 35 -8.60 16.23 -7.44
CA GLN A 35 -8.71 17.30 -6.45
C GLN A 35 -7.34 17.84 -6.05
N LEU A 36 -6.38 16.95 -5.73
CA LEU A 36 -4.99 17.34 -5.45
C LEU A 36 -4.41 18.20 -6.56
N LEU A 37 -4.54 17.78 -7.82
CA LEU A 37 -4.01 18.50 -8.97
C LEU A 37 -4.66 19.88 -9.17
N GLN A 38 -5.91 20.06 -8.75
CA GLN A 38 -6.62 21.35 -8.79
C GLN A 38 -6.26 22.28 -7.62
N MET A 39 -5.58 21.80 -6.59
CA MET A 39 -5.08 22.66 -5.53
C MET A 39 -4.01 23.60 -6.07
N THR A 40 -3.94 24.79 -5.51
CA THR A 40 -2.74 25.63 -5.62
C THR A 40 -1.62 25.11 -4.74
N PHE A 41 -0.39 25.47 -5.04
CA PHE A 41 0.78 25.20 -4.19
C PHE A 41 0.58 25.68 -2.76
N GLY A 42 0.04 26.90 -2.58
CA GLY A 42 -0.23 27.46 -1.25
C GLY A 42 -1.25 26.63 -0.46
N GLU A 43 -2.34 26.22 -1.09
CA GLU A 43 -3.35 25.36 -0.46
C GLU A 43 -2.77 23.99 -0.11
N ALA A 44 -2.04 23.36 -1.04
CA ALA A 44 -1.52 22.01 -0.86
C ALA A 44 -0.54 21.92 0.31
N LEU A 45 0.33 22.91 0.48
CA LEU A 45 1.36 22.92 1.53
C LEU A 45 0.95 23.61 2.82
N SER A 46 -0.26 24.21 2.87
CA SER A 46 -0.79 24.82 4.08
C SER A 46 -0.97 23.79 5.21
N GLU A 47 -0.72 24.22 6.45
CA GLU A 47 -1.07 23.43 7.63
C GLU A 47 -2.60 23.42 7.79
N THR A 48 -3.15 22.28 8.19
CA THR A 48 -4.59 22.13 8.37
C THR A 48 -4.96 21.94 9.84
N ARG A 49 -6.21 22.25 10.19
CA ARG A 49 -6.78 21.90 11.51
C ARG A 49 -7.26 20.44 11.57
N TYR A 50 -7.13 19.70 10.47
CA TYR A 50 -7.64 18.36 10.31
C TYR A 50 -6.48 17.36 10.48
N GLY A 51 -6.71 16.26 11.19
CA GLY A 51 -5.69 15.25 11.48
C GLY A 51 -4.65 15.68 12.52
N LYS A 52 -3.46 15.07 12.48
CA LYS A 52 -2.29 15.43 13.30
C LYS A 52 -1.77 16.83 12.96
N GLY A 53 -1.02 17.45 13.88
CA GLY A 53 -0.54 18.83 13.74
C GLY A 53 0.41 19.09 12.55
N ASP A 54 0.98 18.06 11.93
CA ASP A 54 1.82 18.16 10.72
C ASP A 54 1.08 17.82 9.41
N THR A 55 -0.23 17.59 9.46
CA THR A 55 -1.06 17.24 8.29
C THR A 55 -1.16 18.41 7.31
N LYS A 56 -0.78 18.19 6.05
CA LYS A 56 -0.82 19.20 5.00
C LYS A 56 -2.17 19.25 4.28
N GLY A 57 -2.41 20.35 3.56
CA GLY A 57 -3.62 20.53 2.76
C GLY A 57 -3.87 19.40 1.77
N PHE A 58 -2.81 18.89 1.12
CA PHE A 58 -2.94 17.76 0.21
C PHE A 58 -3.35 16.46 0.93
N ASP A 59 -2.83 16.18 2.13
CA ASP A 59 -3.19 15.00 2.92
C ASP A 59 -4.69 15.04 3.24
N ALA A 60 -5.15 16.16 3.78
CA ALA A 60 -6.54 16.37 4.17
C ALA A 60 -7.50 16.32 2.96
N SER A 61 -7.11 16.91 1.83
CA SER A 61 -7.93 16.90 0.60
C SER A 61 -8.09 15.49 0.03
N VAL A 62 -6.99 14.74 -0.06
CA VAL A 62 -7.01 13.38 -0.63
C VAL A 62 -7.85 12.45 0.25
N GLU A 63 -7.64 12.48 1.56
CA GLU A 63 -8.42 11.68 2.50
C GLU A 63 -9.91 12.04 2.47
N SER A 64 -10.24 13.33 2.48
CA SER A 64 -11.64 13.79 2.42
C SER A 64 -12.32 13.40 1.10
N GLY A 65 -11.59 13.44 -0.02
CA GLY A 65 -12.07 12.99 -1.32
C GLY A 65 -12.41 11.50 -1.34
N ILE A 66 -11.52 10.67 -0.79
CA ILE A 66 -11.75 9.22 -0.64
C ILE A 66 -12.96 8.96 0.26
N LYS A 67 -13.00 9.58 1.45
CA LYS A 67 -14.10 9.45 2.41
C LYS A 67 -15.46 9.79 1.80
N LYS A 68 -15.54 10.94 1.13
CA LYS A 68 -16.78 11.39 0.47
C LYS A 68 -17.24 10.39 -0.58
N CYS A 69 -16.35 9.94 -1.46
CA CYS A 69 -16.71 9.02 -2.54
C CYS A 69 -17.21 7.67 -2.01
N LEU A 70 -16.55 7.11 -1.00
CA LEU A 70 -16.97 5.85 -0.37
C LEU A 70 -18.26 6.01 0.43
N GLY A 71 -18.43 7.13 1.14
CA GLY A 71 -19.64 7.45 1.89
C GLY A 71 -20.86 7.63 0.99
N ASP A 72 -20.72 8.36 -0.13
CA ASP A 72 -21.80 8.56 -1.11
C ASP A 72 -22.23 7.23 -1.77
N PHE A 73 -21.34 6.24 -1.86
CA PHE A 73 -21.64 4.97 -2.51
C PHE A 73 -22.44 3.99 -1.64
N ASN A 74 -22.10 3.85 -0.35
CA ASN A 74 -22.69 2.79 0.48
C ASN A 74 -23.05 3.23 1.92
N GLY A 75 -23.05 4.54 2.20
CA GLY A 75 -23.47 5.10 3.49
C GLY A 75 -22.70 4.55 4.70
N GLU A 76 -23.42 4.37 5.82
CA GLU A 76 -22.89 3.91 7.12
C GLU A 76 -22.54 2.41 7.17
N GLU A 77 -22.84 1.62 6.12
CA GLU A 77 -22.54 0.17 6.09
C GLU A 77 -21.06 -0.16 5.86
N ILE A 78 -20.23 0.86 5.62
CA ILE A 78 -18.79 0.71 5.37
C ILE A 78 -17.98 1.12 6.60
N VAL A 79 -17.10 0.23 7.04
CA VAL A 79 -16.02 0.57 7.98
C VAL A 79 -14.82 1.04 7.16
N LEU A 80 -14.61 2.35 7.07
CA LEU A 80 -13.41 2.95 6.46
C LEU A 80 -12.36 3.21 7.54
N ILE A 81 -11.18 2.66 7.32
CA ILE A 81 -10.02 2.79 8.19
C ILE A 81 -9.00 3.63 7.45
N THR A 82 -8.64 4.76 8.05
CA THR A 82 -7.53 5.60 7.60
C THR A 82 -6.59 5.86 8.78
N GLU A 83 -5.44 6.47 8.53
CA GLU A 83 -4.54 6.89 9.61
C GLU A 83 -5.20 7.87 10.60
N GLU A 84 -6.16 8.70 10.15
CA GLU A 84 -6.69 9.84 10.90
C GLU A 84 -8.16 9.65 11.37
N THR A 85 -8.80 8.49 11.10
CA THR A 85 -10.20 8.24 11.54
C THR A 85 -10.27 7.26 12.71
N ASP A 86 -10.32 7.80 13.93
CA ASP A 86 -10.18 6.97 15.14
C ASP A 86 -11.45 6.83 16.01
N ASP A 87 -12.23 7.89 16.22
CA ASP A 87 -13.24 7.87 17.30
C ASP A 87 -14.63 7.39 16.89
N VAL A 88 -15.00 7.58 15.61
CA VAL A 88 -16.34 7.17 15.11
C VAL A 88 -16.31 5.71 14.70
N THR A 89 -15.28 5.30 13.96
CA THR A 89 -15.15 3.96 13.39
C THR A 89 -14.89 2.89 14.45
N SER A 90 -14.21 3.24 15.55
CA SER A 90 -13.98 2.32 16.66
C SER A 90 -15.29 1.88 17.31
N ARG A 91 -16.34 2.71 17.35
CA ARG A 91 -17.64 2.36 17.99
C ARG A 91 -18.41 1.27 17.26
N VAL A 92 -18.30 1.24 15.93
CA VAL A 92 -19.00 0.29 15.05
C VAL A 92 -18.14 -0.92 14.67
N TRP A 93 -16.97 -1.07 15.28
CA TRP A 93 -16.05 -2.15 14.96
C TRP A 93 -16.64 -3.53 15.28
N PRO A 94 -16.42 -4.54 14.41
CA PRO A 94 -16.90 -5.90 14.67
C PRO A 94 -16.29 -6.49 15.95
N ILE A 95 -17.13 -7.17 16.72
CA ILE A 95 -16.72 -7.92 17.92
C ILE A 95 -16.79 -9.44 17.72
N ASP A 96 -17.48 -9.90 16.66
CA ASP A 96 -17.68 -11.32 16.41
C ASP A 96 -16.54 -11.85 15.50
N PRO A 97 -15.80 -12.89 15.95
CA PRO A 97 -14.75 -13.49 15.13
C PRO A 97 -15.30 -14.25 13.91
N ASN A 98 -16.60 -14.54 13.85
CA ASN A 98 -17.23 -15.25 12.74
C ASN A 98 -17.15 -14.44 11.43
N PRO A 99 -16.51 -14.97 10.37
CA PRO A 99 -16.37 -14.28 9.09
C PRO A 99 -17.69 -13.77 8.50
N LYS A 100 -18.77 -14.53 8.67
CA LYS A 100 -20.09 -14.15 8.11
C LYS A 100 -20.69 -12.90 8.76
N GLN A 101 -20.28 -12.60 9.99
CA GLN A 101 -20.73 -11.45 10.78
C GLN A 101 -19.77 -10.27 10.67
N GLN A 102 -18.58 -10.46 10.10
CA GLN A 102 -17.66 -9.36 9.86
C GLN A 102 -18.18 -8.45 8.74
N PRO A 103 -18.05 -7.12 8.89
CA PRO A 103 -18.54 -6.15 7.94
C PRO A 103 -17.68 -6.09 6.67
N LYS A 104 -18.13 -5.25 5.75
CA LYS A 104 -17.36 -4.78 4.61
C LYS A 104 -16.41 -3.69 5.10
N MET A 105 -15.11 -3.87 4.87
CA MET A 105 -14.09 -2.96 5.38
C MET A 105 -13.20 -2.44 4.27
N PHE A 106 -12.87 -1.16 4.35
CA PHE A 106 -11.93 -0.50 3.46
C PHE A 106 -10.79 0.02 4.30
N PHE A 107 -9.57 -0.40 3.98
CA PHE A 107 -8.35 0.13 4.54
C PHE A 107 -7.80 1.12 3.53
N SER A 108 -7.46 2.33 3.97
CA SER A 108 -6.89 3.35 3.10
C SER A 108 -5.69 4.01 3.74
N ASP A 109 -4.63 4.12 2.96
CA ASP A 109 -3.52 5.02 3.19
C ASP A 109 -3.67 6.18 2.19
N PRO A 110 -4.21 7.34 2.61
CA PRO A 110 -4.58 8.40 1.68
C PRO A 110 -3.38 9.03 1.00
N VAL A 111 -2.27 9.25 1.72
CA VAL A 111 -1.05 9.84 1.16
C VAL A 111 0.16 9.24 1.87
N ASP A 112 0.68 8.17 1.29
CA ASP A 112 1.97 7.62 1.69
C ASP A 112 3.10 8.53 1.21
N ARG A 113 4.21 8.55 1.98
CA ARG A 113 5.39 9.40 1.73
C ARG A 113 5.05 10.89 1.58
N SER A 114 4.07 11.40 2.33
CA SER A 114 3.64 12.81 2.34
C SER A 114 4.81 13.81 2.42
N LYS A 115 5.80 13.55 3.29
CA LYS A 115 7.00 14.39 3.41
C LYS A 115 7.83 14.47 2.13
N TYR A 116 7.94 13.38 1.39
CA TYR A 116 8.66 13.34 0.11
C TYR A 116 7.85 13.98 -1.02
N LEU A 117 6.51 13.84 -0.98
CA LEU A 117 5.62 14.56 -1.89
C LEU A 117 5.73 16.08 -1.68
N GLU A 118 5.72 16.56 -0.44
CA GLU A 118 5.97 17.96 -0.09
C GLU A 118 7.34 18.43 -0.62
N GLN A 119 8.41 17.65 -0.40
CA GLN A 119 9.75 17.96 -0.92
C GLN A 119 9.73 18.15 -2.44
N ILE A 120 9.09 17.23 -3.17
CA ILE A 120 9.08 17.25 -4.64
C ILE A 120 8.21 18.38 -5.19
N ILE A 121 7.05 18.66 -4.59
CA ILE A 121 6.22 19.83 -4.92
C ILE A 121 7.04 21.11 -4.75
N ASN A 122 7.76 21.25 -3.65
CA ASN A 122 8.65 22.40 -3.40
C ASN A 122 9.77 22.52 -4.43
N LEU A 123 10.47 21.41 -4.74
CA LEU A 123 11.57 21.42 -5.70
C LEU A 123 11.11 21.76 -7.11
N MET A 124 9.98 21.20 -7.56
CA MET A 124 9.39 21.54 -8.86
C MET A 124 8.95 23.01 -8.93
N ALA A 125 8.31 23.51 -7.88
CA ALA A 125 7.88 24.91 -7.83
C ALA A 125 9.06 25.89 -7.86
N LYS A 126 10.18 25.55 -7.18
CA LYS A 126 11.44 26.31 -7.25
C LYS A 126 12.11 26.21 -8.62
N LYS A 127 12.06 25.04 -9.27
CA LYS A 127 12.60 24.85 -10.62
C LYS A 127 11.86 25.70 -11.67
N LEU A 128 10.54 25.78 -11.58
CA LEU A 128 9.72 26.57 -12.52
C LEU A 128 9.75 28.07 -12.23
N PHE A 129 9.88 28.46 -10.96
CA PHE A 129 9.98 29.86 -10.52
C PHE A 129 11.18 30.04 -9.59
N PRO A 130 12.41 30.09 -10.15
CA PRO A 130 13.62 30.33 -9.38
C PRO A 130 13.65 31.77 -8.85
N ASP A 131 14.18 31.91 -7.63
CA ASP A 131 14.49 33.16 -6.92
C ASP A 131 13.33 34.13 -6.57
N ASP A 132 13.53 34.70 -5.37
CA ASP A 132 12.73 35.68 -4.62
C ASP A 132 11.56 35.13 -3.79
N ASP A 133 11.83 34.82 -2.51
CA ASP A 133 10.82 34.58 -1.48
C ASP A 133 9.99 35.84 -1.16
N SER A 134 10.31 36.99 -1.78
CA SER A 134 9.63 38.27 -1.61
C SER A 134 9.45 39.03 -2.93
N GLY A 135 8.53 38.60 -3.78
CA GLY A 135 8.27 39.31 -5.03
C GLY A 135 7.15 38.73 -5.90
N GLU A 136 7.17 39.07 -7.19
CA GLU A 136 6.19 38.57 -8.17
C GLU A 136 6.27 37.04 -8.33
N ASN A 137 7.47 36.47 -8.23
CA ASN A 137 7.68 35.01 -8.30
C ASN A 137 7.11 34.26 -7.10
N ALA A 138 7.23 34.78 -5.88
CA ALA A 138 6.59 34.20 -4.71
C ALA A 138 5.06 34.15 -4.87
N LYS A 139 4.46 35.22 -5.41
CA LYS A 139 3.02 35.24 -5.71
C LYS A 139 2.63 34.26 -6.81
N LYS A 140 3.42 34.13 -7.87
CA LYS A 140 3.20 33.12 -8.93
C LYS A 140 3.33 31.70 -8.39
N ARG A 141 4.36 31.45 -7.56
CA ARG A 141 4.61 30.15 -6.91
C ARG A 141 3.46 29.76 -6.00
N SER A 142 2.92 30.68 -5.20
CA SER A 142 1.79 30.36 -4.31
C SER A 142 0.51 29.96 -5.08
N ASN A 143 0.30 30.53 -6.27
CA ASN A 143 -0.91 30.33 -7.07
C ASN A 143 -0.78 29.25 -8.16
N ILE A 144 0.41 28.71 -8.42
CA ILE A 144 0.57 27.63 -9.40
C ILE A 144 -0.25 26.41 -8.96
N LYS A 145 -0.92 25.77 -9.92
CA LYS A 145 -1.65 24.53 -9.65
C LYS A 145 -0.67 23.37 -9.47
N VAL A 146 -1.00 22.46 -8.56
CA VAL A 146 -0.24 21.23 -8.34
C VAL A 146 -0.18 20.40 -9.64
N ALA A 147 -1.19 20.49 -10.51
CA ALA A 147 -1.17 19.92 -11.86
C ALA A 147 0.09 20.29 -12.66
N GLU A 148 0.45 21.57 -12.68
CA GLU A 148 1.62 22.07 -13.41
C GLU A 148 2.95 21.54 -12.83
N LEU A 149 2.94 21.14 -11.55
CA LEU A 149 4.09 20.58 -10.86
C LEU A 149 4.21 19.07 -11.09
N LEU A 150 3.15 18.31 -10.77
CA LEU A 150 3.16 16.85 -10.79
C LEU A 150 2.94 16.25 -12.19
N MET A 151 2.42 17.01 -13.15
CA MET A 151 2.30 16.56 -14.55
C MET A 151 3.44 17.04 -15.46
N HIS A 152 4.43 17.71 -14.87
CA HIS A 152 5.62 18.14 -15.59
C HIS A 152 6.42 16.92 -16.08
N GLU A 153 7.01 17.00 -17.27
CA GLU A 153 7.69 15.86 -17.90
C GLU A 153 8.91 15.35 -17.10
N ASP A 154 9.56 16.24 -16.37
CA ASP A 154 10.71 15.92 -15.52
C ASP A 154 10.37 15.38 -14.13
N ILE A 155 9.09 15.28 -13.74
CA ILE A 155 8.70 14.92 -12.36
C ILE A 155 9.29 13.57 -11.92
N VAL A 156 9.26 12.57 -12.80
CA VAL A 156 9.80 11.23 -12.53
C VAL A 156 11.31 11.28 -12.36
N LYS A 157 12.01 11.97 -13.26
CA LYS A 157 13.47 12.13 -13.19
C LYS A 157 13.90 12.86 -11.93
N LEU A 158 13.12 13.87 -11.52
CA LEU A 158 13.39 14.62 -10.30
C LEU A 158 13.18 13.73 -9.07
N TRP A 159 12.09 12.95 -9.05
CA TRP A 159 11.83 11.99 -7.98
C TRP A 159 12.95 10.97 -7.83
N ASP A 160 13.35 10.33 -8.93
CA ASP A 160 14.41 9.32 -8.95
C ASP A 160 15.75 9.88 -8.44
N LYS A 161 16.01 11.17 -8.69
CA LYS A 161 17.25 11.84 -8.29
C LYS A 161 17.24 12.34 -6.85
N GLU A 162 16.14 12.94 -6.40
CA GLU A 162 16.07 13.71 -5.15
C GLU A 162 15.40 12.96 -4.00
N VAL A 163 14.66 11.88 -4.31
CA VAL A 163 13.98 11.04 -3.33
C VAL A 163 14.56 9.63 -3.38
N ASP A 164 14.18 8.86 -4.40
CA ASP A 164 14.69 7.50 -4.61
C ASP A 164 14.19 6.89 -5.93
N ALA A 165 14.96 5.98 -6.53
CA ALA A 165 14.60 5.29 -7.76
C ALA A 165 14.26 3.80 -7.52
N PRO A 166 13.35 3.18 -8.30
CA PRO A 166 12.53 3.82 -9.35
C PRO A 166 11.23 4.40 -8.81
N ALA A 167 10.82 5.56 -9.30
CA ALA A 167 9.59 6.26 -8.92
C ALA A 167 8.33 5.40 -9.09
N SER A 168 8.35 4.40 -9.98
CA SER A 168 7.25 3.44 -10.15
C SER A 168 6.93 2.66 -8.87
N ILE A 169 7.93 2.44 -8.01
CA ILE A 169 7.81 1.76 -6.72
C ILE A 169 7.88 2.79 -5.58
N THR A 170 8.84 3.71 -5.65
CA THR A 170 9.18 4.61 -4.54
C THR A 170 8.26 5.83 -4.46
N GLY A 171 7.52 6.15 -5.53
CA GLY A 171 6.63 7.31 -5.64
C GLY A 171 5.62 7.44 -4.49
N ALA A 172 5.24 8.67 -4.17
CA ALA A 172 4.13 8.92 -3.26
C ALA A 172 2.83 8.29 -3.79
N THR A 173 2.08 7.61 -2.92
CA THR A 173 0.89 6.86 -3.34
C THR A 173 -0.33 7.15 -2.47
N ALA A 174 -1.51 6.87 -3.03
CA ALA A 174 -2.73 6.62 -2.27
C ALA A 174 -3.17 5.18 -2.50
N ALA A 175 -3.73 4.53 -1.49
CA ALA A 175 -4.16 3.15 -1.61
C ALA A 175 -5.49 2.88 -0.91
N ILE A 176 -6.24 1.91 -1.46
CA ILE A 176 -7.46 1.38 -0.86
C ILE A 176 -7.47 -0.15 -1.03
N THR A 177 -7.63 -0.87 0.06
CA THR A 177 -7.84 -2.33 0.06
C THR A 177 -9.22 -2.67 0.60
N TYR A 178 -9.91 -3.58 -0.08
CA TYR A 178 -11.21 -4.07 0.33
C TYR A 178 -11.12 -5.46 0.96
N VAL A 179 -11.66 -5.58 2.17
CA VAL A 179 -11.85 -6.84 2.89
C VAL A 179 -13.33 -7.08 3.09
N ASN A 180 -13.81 -8.25 2.69
CA ASN A 180 -15.21 -8.65 2.81
C ASN A 180 -15.31 -9.90 3.66
N ARG A 181 -15.93 -9.80 4.85
CA ARG A 181 -16.21 -10.98 5.69
C ARG A 181 -14.95 -11.80 5.98
N GLY A 182 -13.88 -11.10 6.35
CA GLY A 182 -12.56 -11.69 6.62
C GLY A 182 -11.78 -12.16 5.38
N ARG A 183 -12.27 -11.92 4.16
CA ARG A 183 -11.54 -12.28 2.92
C ARG A 183 -10.97 -11.04 2.26
N VAL A 184 -9.71 -11.12 1.84
CA VAL A 184 -9.07 -10.09 1.04
C VAL A 184 -9.58 -10.19 -0.39
N ILE A 185 -10.15 -9.09 -0.92
CA ILE A 185 -10.79 -9.11 -2.24
C ILE A 185 -9.92 -8.42 -3.29
N PHE A 186 -9.47 -7.18 -3.03
CA PHE A 186 -8.61 -6.45 -3.95
C PHE A 186 -7.80 -5.35 -3.25
N SER A 187 -6.73 -4.90 -3.91
CA SER A 187 -6.07 -3.61 -3.61
C SER A 187 -6.06 -2.73 -4.85
N VAL A 188 -6.17 -1.43 -4.64
CA VAL A 188 -5.94 -0.39 -5.64
C VAL A 188 -4.91 0.59 -5.08
N ILE A 189 -3.82 0.82 -5.80
CA ILE A 189 -2.75 1.75 -5.44
C ILE A 189 -2.57 2.74 -6.59
N LEU A 190 -2.62 4.04 -6.31
CA LEU A 190 -2.36 5.10 -7.28
C LEU A 190 -1.05 5.81 -6.94
N ASN A 191 -0.09 5.76 -7.86
CA ASN A 191 1.17 6.50 -7.75
C ASN A 191 1.02 7.91 -8.32
N PHE A 192 1.16 8.94 -7.48
CA PHE A 192 0.97 10.34 -7.86
C PHE A 192 2.07 10.88 -8.77
N ILE A 193 3.23 10.24 -8.79
CA ILE A 193 4.43 10.68 -9.50
C ILE A 193 4.44 10.12 -10.91
N THR A 194 4.25 8.81 -11.04
CA THR A 194 4.23 8.15 -12.36
C THR A 194 2.86 8.16 -13.01
N ARG A 195 1.81 8.41 -12.23
CA ARG A 195 0.39 8.32 -12.62
C ARG A 195 -0.05 6.90 -12.94
N ASP A 196 0.67 5.90 -12.45
CA ASP A 196 0.30 4.51 -12.62
C ASP A 196 -0.70 4.11 -11.52
N ILE A 197 -1.83 3.54 -11.93
CA ILE A 197 -2.72 2.80 -11.04
C ILE A 197 -2.39 1.32 -11.11
N TYR A 198 -2.20 0.70 -9.96
CA TYR A 198 -1.97 -0.73 -9.78
C TYR A 198 -3.21 -1.35 -9.15
N VAL A 199 -3.71 -2.44 -9.73
CA VAL A 199 -4.85 -3.19 -9.20
C VAL A 199 -4.46 -4.64 -9.04
N ALA A 200 -4.64 -5.19 -7.85
CA ALA A 200 -4.49 -6.61 -7.55
C ALA A 200 -5.84 -7.18 -7.14
N CYS A 201 -6.36 -8.11 -7.93
CA CYS A 201 -7.60 -8.85 -7.67
C CYS A 201 -7.47 -10.27 -8.21
N ASP A 202 -8.53 -11.07 -8.04
CA ASP A 202 -8.60 -12.45 -8.49
C ASP A 202 -8.41 -12.64 -10.01
N ILE A 203 -8.75 -11.63 -10.83
CA ILE A 203 -8.50 -11.63 -12.28
C ILE A 203 -7.00 -11.54 -12.59
N GLY A 204 -6.24 -10.85 -11.74
CA GLY A 204 -4.80 -10.68 -11.88
C GLY A 204 -4.28 -9.38 -11.27
N ILE A 205 -3.00 -9.10 -11.53
CA ILE A 205 -2.32 -7.90 -11.09
C ILE A 205 -1.93 -7.08 -12.32
N LYS A 206 -2.57 -5.93 -12.50
CA LYS A 206 -2.39 -5.07 -13.66
C LYS A 206 -2.05 -3.64 -13.27
N SER A 207 -1.39 -2.94 -14.19
CA SER A 207 -1.16 -1.50 -14.11
C SER A 207 -1.57 -0.76 -15.37
N VAL A 208 -2.07 0.47 -15.21
CA VAL A 208 -2.34 1.39 -16.31
C VAL A 208 -1.84 2.77 -15.92
N ARG A 209 -1.16 3.46 -16.84
CA ARG A 209 -0.81 4.87 -16.68
C ARG A 209 -2.01 5.75 -17.00
N ILE A 210 -2.37 6.66 -16.11
CA ILE A 210 -3.39 7.68 -16.36
C ILE A 210 -2.80 8.78 -17.26
N ASP A 211 -3.51 9.15 -18.31
CA ASP A 211 -3.12 10.28 -19.15
C ASP A 211 -3.35 11.62 -18.42
N LYS A 212 -2.87 12.74 -19.01
CA LYS A 212 -2.99 14.06 -18.36
C LYS A 212 -4.44 14.50 -18.19
N ASP A 213 -5.32 14.07 -19.09
CA ASP A 213 -6.73 14.47 -19.15
C ASP A 213 -7.67 13.52 -18.38
N PHE A 214 -7.16 12.41 -17.85
CA PHE A 214 -7.91 11.30 -17.28
C PHE A 214 -9.00 10.75 -18.21
N LYS A 215 -8.72 10.68 -19.51
CA LYS A 215 -9.66 10.22 -20.56
C LYS A 215 -9.41 8.79 -21.00
N ASN A 216 -8.19 8.30 -20.86
CA ASN A 216 -7.83 6.96 -21.30
C ASN A 216 -8.48 5.84 -20.49
N ILE A 217 -8.88 6.09 -19.24
CA ILE A 217 -9.60 5.13 -18.41
C ILE A 217 -11.06 5.56 -18.30
N PRO A 218 -12.03 4.72 -18.69
CA PRO A 218 -13.43 5.08 -18.67
C PRO A 218 -13.94 5.27 -17.23
N THR A 219 -14.86 6.20 -17.04
CA THR A 219 -15.54 6.39 -15.74
C THR A 219 -16.51 5.27 -15.41
N LYS A 220 -17.03 4.60 -16.44
CA LYS A 220 -17.90 3.44 -16.33
C LYS A 220 -17.07 2.17 -16.48
N ASP A 221 -17.22 1.26 -15.52
CA ASP A 221 -16.55 -0.04 -15.48
C ASP A 221 -14.99 0.06 -15.61
N PRO A 222 -14.30 0.95 -14.85
CA PRO A 222 -12.85 1.11 -14.95
C PRO A 222 -12.06 -0.16 -14.63
N LEU A 223 -12.52 -1.03 -13.72
CA LEU A 223 -11.83 -2.29 -13.42
C LEU A 223 -11.71 -3.17 -14.66
N GLU A 224 -12.81 -3.32 -15.40
CA GLU A 224 -12.84 -4.14 -16.63
C GLU A 224 -11.83 -3.62 -17.65
N TYR A 225 -11.76 -2.30 -17.82
CA TYR A 225 -10.76 -1.68 -18.69
C TYR A 225 -9.33 -1.97 -18.22
N ILE A 226 -9.02 -1.76 -16.94
CA ILE A 226 -7.66 -1.99 -16.40
C ILE A 226 -7.26 -3.45 -16.54
N MET A 227 -8.18 -4.39 -16.30
CA MET A 227 -7.90 -5.82 -16.42
C MET A 227 -7.64 -6.24 -17.88
N ARG A 228 -8.30 -5.59 -18.84
CA ARG A 228 -8.18 -5.90 -20.27
C ARG A 228 -6.98 -5.24 -20.95
N GLU A 229 -6.79 -3.94 -20.72
CA GLU A 229 -5.79 -3.11 -21.42
C GLU A 229 -4.53 -2.87 -20.61
N GLY A 230 -4.55 -3.20 -19.30
CA GLY A 230 -3.42 -2.94 -18.41
C GLY A 230 -2.23 -3.86 -18.65
N ARG A 231 -1.05 -3.31 -18.40
CA ARG A 231 0.20 -4.07 -18.34
C ARG A 231 0.11 -5.05 -17.18
N GLU A 232 0.52 -6.29 -17.40
CA GLU A 232 0.67 -7.26 -16.32
C GLU A 232 1.87 -6.92 -15.44
N ILE A 233 1.66 -6.92 -14.12
CA ILE A 233 2.73 -6.83 -13.14
C ILE A 233 3.03 -8.24 -12.66
N VAL A 234 4.25 -8.69 -12.93
CA VAL A 234 4.70 -10.04 -12.63
C VAL A 234 5.57 -10.02 -11.39
N PHE A 235 5.47 -11.05 -10.57
CA PHE A 235 6.35 -11.28 -9.42
C PHE A 235 7.25 -12.45 -9.76
N PRO A 236 8.37 -12.20 -10.46
CA PRO A 236 9.23 -13.27 -10.91
C PRO A 236 9.88 -13.99 -9.73
N SER A 237 10.09 -15.28 -9.90
CA SER A 237 10.75 -16.14 -8.92
C SER A 237 12.22 -15.74 -8.73
N ALA A 238 12.83 -16.14 -7.62
CA ALA A 238 14.25 -15.94 -7.37
C ALA A 238 15.10 -16.60 -8.47
N MET A 239 14.72 -17.80 -8.89
CA MET A 239 15.35 -18.50 -10.02
C MET A 239 15.18 -17.74 -11.35
N GLU A 240 13.98 -17.24 -11.66
CA GLU A 240 13.70 -16.46 -12.87
C GLU A 240 14.50 -15.15 -12.93
N ARG A 241 14.76 -14.55 -11.76
CA ARG A 241 15.62 -13.37 -11.63
C ARG A 241 17.11 -13.71 -11.57
N SER A 242 17.46 -15.01 -11.51
CA SER A 242 18.84 -15.49 -11.32
C SER A 242 19.53 -14.85 -10.11
N LEU A 243 18.81 -14.75 -8.98
CA LEU A 243 19.34 -14.16 -7.75
C LEU A 243 20.45 -15.04 -7.17
N VAL A 244 21.57 -14.43 -6.81
CA VAL A 244 22.64 -15.12 -6.06
C VAL A 244 22.38 -15.04 -4.55
N ASP A 245 23.13 -15.81 -3.76
CA ASP A 245 22.93 -15.92 -2.30
C ASP A 245 22.84 -14.57 -1.58
N ASP A 246 23.72 -13.62 -1.91
CA ASP A 246 23.67 -12.28 -1.30
C ASP A 246 22.40 -11.52 -1.68
N ASP A 247 21.90 -11.67 -2.91
CA ASP A 247 20.66 -11.01 -3.38
C ASP A 247 19.43 -11.53 -2.63
N LEU A 248 19.40 -12.82 -2.29
CA LEU A 248 18.33 -13.42 -1.50
C LEU A 248 18.22 -12.80 -0.10
N ASN A 249 19.31 -12.22 0.40
CA ASN A 249 19.35 -11.51 1.68
C ASN A 249 19.03 -10.01 1.53
N ASN A 250 19.07 -9.42 0.32
CA ASN A 250 18.76 -8.02 0.12
C ASN A 250 17.30 -7.73 0.50
N PHE A 251 17.08 -6.67 1.28
CA PHE A 251 15.77 -6.39 1.84
C PHE A 251 15.38 -4.93 1.88
N VAL A 252 14.06 -4.73 1.91
CA VAL A 252 13.43 -3.41 2.03
C VAL A 252 12.56 -3.36 3.27
N THR A 253 12.84 -2.40 4.15
CA THR A 253 12.09 -2.24 5.40
C THR A 253 12.31 -0.87 6.02
N PHE A 254 11.38 -0.40 6.84
CA PHE A 254 11.54 0.88 7.53
C PHE A 254 12.49 0.74 8.74
N LEU A 255 13.65 1.41 8.69
CA LEU A 255 14.67 1.48 9.75
C LEU A 255 15.01 2.93 10.16
N GLY A 256 14.28 3.92 9.64
CA GLY A 256 14.58 5.35 9.78
C GLY A 256 14.55 5.91 11.22
N LYS A 257 14.15 5.13 12.23
CA LYS A 257 14.18 5.52 13.66
C LYS A 257 14.77 4.37 14.49
N ASP A 258 15.44 4.69 15.60
CA ASP A 258 16.21 3.69 16.37
C ASP A 258 15.37 2.53 16.89
N MET A 259 14.13 2.79 17.31
CA MET A 259 13.18 1.74 17.70
C MET A 259 12.97 0.71 16.59
N TYR A 260 12.87 1.13 15.32
CA TYR A 260 12.71 0.20 14.20
C TYR A 260 13.98 -0.64 13.97
N LYS A 261 15.16 -0.07 14.22
CA LYS A 261 16.41 -0.84 14.18
C LYS A 261 16.43 -1.90 15.29
N GLU A 262 15.98 -1.56 16.49
CA GLU A 262 15.86 -2.52 17.61
C GLU A 262 14.90 -3.68 17.25
N ILE A 263 13.70 -3.36 16.73
CA ILE A 263 12.71 -4.37 16.30
C ILE A 263 13.31 -5.29 15.24
N PHE A 264 14.01 -4.73 14.25
CA PHE A 264 14.64 -5.51 13.20
C PHE A 264 15.73 -6.45 13.75
N VAL A 265 16.60 -5.95 14.63
CA VAL A 265 17.66 -6.76 15.26
C VAL A 265 17.07 -7.89 16.10
N GLU A 266 16.01 -7.60 16.88
CA GLU A 266 15.32 -8.60 17.71
C GLU A 266 14.66 -9.72 16.87
N SER A 267 14.28 -9.42 15.62
CA SER A 267 13.67 -10.44 14.74
C SER A 267 14.63 -11.54 14.30
N GLY A 268 15.94 -11.28 14.29
CA GLY A 268 16.95 -12.26 13.87
C GLY A 268 16.86 -12.72 12.41
N ILE A 269 16.07 -12.03 11.56
CA ILE A 269 15.85 -12.41 10.15
C ILE A 269 17.16 -12.28 9.35
N VAL A 270 17.96 -11.25 9.62
CA VAL A 270 19.28 -11.08 9.01
C VAL A 270 20.32 -11.08 10.13
N PRO A 271 21.01 -12.22 10.37
CA PRO A 271 22.02 -12.29 11.41
C PRO A 271 23.28 -11.50 11.01
N GLY A 272 23.92 -10.85 12.00
CA GLY A 272 25.18 -10.14 11.79
C GLY A 272 25.00 -8.72 11.26
N ASP A 273 25.95 -8.27 10.41
CA ASP A 273 25.90 -6.94 9.82
C ASP A 273 24.88 -6.87 8.68
N TYR A 274 23.64 -6.56 9.04
CA TYR A 274 22.54 -6.43 8.08
C TYR A 274 22.70 -5.23 7.13
N LYS A 275 23.58 -4.27 7.44
CA LYS A 275 23.67 -3.01 6.69
C LYS A 275 24.05 -3.22 5.23
N LYS A 276 24.87 -4.23 4.93
CA LYS A 276 25.27 -4.57 3.56
C LYS A 276 24.11 -5.10 2.69
N PHE A 277 23.02 -5.54 3.32
CA PHE A 277 21.86 -6.12 2.65
C PHE A 277 20.65 -5.18 2.62
N ILE A 278 20.76 -3.97 3.20
CA ILE A 278 19.68 -2.99 3.13
C ILE A 278 19.63 -2.44 1.70
N HIS A 279 18.53 -2.72 1.00
CA HIS A 279 18.24 -2.10 -0.28
C HIS A 279 17.65 -0.71 -0.10
N HIS A 280 16.62 -0.58 0.75
CA HIS A 280 16.06 0.73 1.12
C HIS A 280 15.52 0.70 2.57
N ASP A 281 15.93 1.69 3.37
CA ASP A 281 15.66 1.80 4.81
C ASP A 281 14.46 2.71 5.17
N ARG A 282 13.86 3.39 4.18
CA ARG A 282 12.67 4.26 4.34
C ARG A 282 11.67 4.11 3.18
N PRO A 283 11.31 2.86 2.81
CA PRO A 283 10.38 2.60 1.72
C PRO A 283 8.98 3.16 2.03
N GLY A 284 8.20 3.40 0.96
CA GLY A 284 6.77 3.62 1.08
C GLY A 284 6.04 2.44 1.73
N GLY A 285 4.87 2.69 2.29
CA GLY A 285 4.00 1.65 2.86
C GLY A 285 3.33 0.83 1.76
N PRO A 286 2.26 1.34 1.09
CA PRO A 286 1.41 0.53 0.22
C PRO A 286 2.13 -0.08 -0.99
N SER A 287 3.01 0.68 -1.65
CA SER A 287 3.71 0.24 -2.87
C SER A 287 4.87 -0.73 -2.62
N ARG A 288 5.27 -0.97 -1.36
CA ARG A 288 6.48 -1.75 -1.03
C ARG A 288 6.48 -3.16 -1.62
N VAL A 289 5.32 -3.80 -1.72
CA VAL A 289 5.22 -5.13 -2.33
C VAL A 289 5.82 -5.17 -3.75
N LEU A 290 5.79 -4.04 -4.47
CA LEU A 290 6.28 -3.94 -5.84
C LEU A 290 7.82 -4.05 -5.96
N TYR A 291 8.60 -3.97 -4.88
CA TYR A 291 10.05 -4.29 -4.91
C TYR A 291 10.33 -5.75 -5.31
N LEU A 292 9.35 -6.64 -5.15
CA LEU A 292 9.43 -8.04 -5.56
C LEU A 292 8.88 -8.29 -6.98
N SER A 293 8.44 -7.23 -7.67
CA SER A 293 7.86 -7.32 -9.02
C SER A 293 8.89 -7.08 -10.12
N ASP A 294 8.47 -7.25 -11.36
CA ASP A 294 9.19 -6.91 -12.59
C ASP A 294 9.42 -5.40 -12.78
N LEU A 295 8.92 -4.56 -11.87
CA LEU A 295 9.24 -3.13 -11.80
C LEU A 295 10.62 -2.88 -11.17
N GLN A 296 11.14 -3.83 -10.39
CA GLN A 296 12.43 -3.69 -9.73
C GLN A 296 13.58 -3.92 -10.74
N PRO A 297 14.56 -2.99 -10.84
CA PRO A 297 15.72 -3.17 -11.72
C PRO A 297 16.48 -4.48 -11.42
N LYS A 298 17.04 -5.10 -12.46
CA LYS A 298 17.78 -6.36 -12.32
C LYS A 298 19.10 -6.16 -11.60
N GLU A 299 19.67 -4.97 -11.71
CA GLU A 299 20.96 -4.58 -11.15
C GLU A 299 20.90 -4.32 -9.64
N ALA A 300 19.70 -4.20 -9.08
CA ALA A 300 19.49 -3.95 -7.66
C ALA A 300 18.39 -4.87 -7.11
N PRO A 301 18.62 -6.19 -7.08
CA PRO A 301 17.59 -7.14 -6.69
C PRO A 301 17.23 -7.06 -5.21
N VAL A 302 15.99 -7.43 -4.92
CA VAL A 302 15.43 -7.51 -3.57
C VAL A 302 14.95 -8.93 -3.36
N GLY A 303 15.46 -9.60 -2.32
CA GLY A 303 15.10 -10.97 -1.96
C GLY A 303 13.81 -11.02 -1.14
N PHE A 304 13.58 -10.04 -0.26
CA PHE A 304 12.37 -9.96 0.55
C PHE A 304 12.03 -8.53 0.99
N ILE A 305 10.79 -8.33 1.41
CA ILE A 305 10.35 -7.11 2.08
C ILE A 305 9.83 -7.44 3.47
N LEU A 306 9.86 -6.44 4.34
CA LEU A 306 9.44 -6.57 5.72
C LEU A 306 8.57 -5.37 6.12
N ALA A 307 7.39 -5.64 6.69
CA ALA A 307 6.71 -4.70 7.58
C ALA A 307 7.37 -4.82 8.95
N ASN A 308 8.07 -3.79 9.41
CA ASN A 308 8.88 -3.86 10.64
C ASN A 308 8.11 -3.32 11.84
N GLY A 309 6.98 -3.96 12.17
CA GLY A 309 6.05 -3.46 13.17
C GLY A 309 5.30 -2.19 12.74
N GLU A 310 4.96 -2.17 11.46
CA GLU A 310 4.24 -1.09 10.80
C GLU A 310 2.72 -1.20 10.98
N LYS A 311 2.02 -0.09 10.81
CA LYS A 311 0.57 -0.03 11.05
C LYS A 311 -0.16 -0.84 9.98
N ILE A 312 -1.32 -1.39 10.31
CA ILE A 312 -2.14 -2.16 9.37
C ILE A 312 -2.51 -1.39 8.12
N GLY A 313 -2.72 -0.08 8.23
CA GLY A 313 -2.95 0.80 7.08
C GLY A 313 -1.79 0.81 6.08
N GLU A 314 -0.55 0.50 6.49
CA GLU A 314 0.62 0.52 5.62
C GLU A 314 0.79 -0.82 4.87
N TRP A 315 0.59 -1.96 5.54
CA TRP A 315 0.87 -3.29 4.97
C TRP A 315 -0.35 -4.07 4.49
N MET A 316 -1.58 -3.69 4.87
CA MET A 316 -2.81 -4.37 4.40
C MET A 316 -2.94 -4.35 2.87
N HIS A 317 -2.34 -3.33 2.23
CA HIS A 317 -2.30 -3.19 0.78
C HIS A 317 -1.49 -4.27 0.07
N TRP A 318 -0.61 -4.97 0.77
CA TRP A 318 0.23 -6.02 0.17
C TRP A 318 -0.52 -7.35 0.04
N LEU A 319 -1.53 -7.59 0.87
CA LEU A 319 -2.19 -8.89 0.96
C LEU A 319 -2.84 -9.32 -0.37
N PRO A 320 -3.57 -8.45 -1.11
CA PRO A 320 -4.07 -8.82 -2.43
C PRO A 320 -2.96 -9.21 -3.41
N PHE A 321 -1.82 -8.53 -3.40
CA PHE A 321 -0.70 -8.86 -4.28
C PHE A 321 -0.13 -10.24 -3.93
N VAL A 322 0.08 -10.55 -2.64
CA VAL A 322 0.49 -11.89 -2.21
C VAL A 322 -0.53 -12.96 -2.64
N LYS A 323 -1.81 -12.69 -2.38
CA LYS A 323 -2.90 -13.64 -2.65
C LYS A 323 -3.04 -13.98 -4.13
N PHE A 324 -2.86 -13.00 -5.02
CA PHE A 324 -3.18 -13.15 -6.44
C PHE A 324 -1.94 -13.25 -7.34
N ALA A 325 -0.73 -13.00 -6.83
CA ALA A 325 0.49 -13.20 -7.62
C ALA A 325 0.68 -14.69 -7.94
N ARG A 326 0.92 -14.99 -9.22
CA ARG A 326 1.15 -16.34 -9.73
C ARG A 326 2.45 -16.39 -10.52
N ASN A 327 3.19 -17.47 -10.39
CA ASN A 327 4.35 -17.75 -11.24
C ASN A 327 3.91 -18.37 -12.58
N PHE A 328 4.86 -18.65 -13.49
CA PHE A 328 4.53 -19.21 -14.81
C PHE A 328 3.80 -20.56 -14.75
N SER A 329 3.98 -21.32 -13.66
CA SER A 329 3.30 -22.59 -13.42
C SER A 329 1.91 -22.44 -12.80
N GLY A 330 1.44 -21.21 -12.54
CA GLY A 330 0.15 -20.95 -11.90
C GLY A 330 0.12 -21.17 -10.39
N ASN A 331 1.28 -21.40 -9.76
CA ASN A 331 1.42 -21.50 -8.31
C ASN A 331 1.59 -20.11 -7.67
N PRO A 332 1.34 -19.94 -6.36
CA PRO A 332 1.63 -18.69 -5.66
C PRO A 332 3.07 -18.24 -5.90
N ALA A 333 3.26 -16.99 -6.36
CA ALA A 333 4.60 -16.44 -6.61
C ALA A 333 5.26 -15.89 -5.34
N LEU A 334 4.45 -15.53 -4.34
CA LEU A 334 4.89 -14.91 -3.09
C LEU A 334 4.45 -15.75 -1.91
N ARG A 335 5.25 -15.74 -0.84
CA ARG A 335 4.89 -16.23 0.49
C ARG A 335 4.86 -15.08 1.47
N LEU A 336 3.96 -15.18 2.45
CA LEU A 336 3.78 -14.18 3.50
C LEU A 336 3.86 -14.86 4.86
N TYR A 337 4.73 -14.33 5.71
CA TYR A 337 4.94 -14.83 7.05
C TYR A 337 4.60 -13.76 8.07
N GLU A 338 3.96 -14.15 9.16
CA GLU A 338 3.86 -13.32 10.36
C GLU A 338 4.93 -13.70 11.36
N VAL A 339 5.73 -12.70 11.73
CA VAL A 339 6.87 -12.83 12.63
C VAL A 339 6.43 -12.41 14.03
N SER A 340 6.58 -13.33 14.98
CA SER A 340 6.37 -13.08 16.40
C SER A 340 7.72 -12.93 17.12
N LEU A 341 7.99 -11.78 17.72
CA LEU A 341 9.20 -11.56 18.51
C LEU A 341 9.14 -12.28 19.86
N LYS A 342 10.31 -12.71 20.36
CA LYS A 342 10.42 -13.29 21.72
C LYS A 342 10.25 -12.21 22.79
N LYS A 343 10.85 -11.04 22.58
CA LYS A 343 10.68 -9.86 23.43
C LYS A 343 9.42 -9.10 23.02
N ALA A 344 8.57 -8.79 24.00
CA ALA A 344 7.44 -7.89 23.79
C ALA A 344 7.94 -6.45 23.63
N LEU A 345 7.92 -5.95 22.39
CA LEU A 345 8.26 -4.58 22.05
C LEU A 345 6.99 -3.77 21.73
N PHE A 346 6.95 -2.54 22.20
CA PHE A 346 5.78 -1.67 22.11
C PHE A 346 6.13 -0.33 21.46
N LYS A 347 5.18 0.20 20.69
CA LYS A 347 5.22 1.57 20.18
C LYS A 347 3.87 2.23 20.45
N ASN A 348 3.88 3.30 21.25
CA ASN A 348 2.67 3.97 21.71
C ASN A 348 1.66 2.97 22.32
N ASP A 349 2.16 2.14 23.24
CA ASP A 349 1.40 1.09 23.95
C ASP A 349 0.82 -0.03 23.08
N ILE A 350 1.26 -0.14 21.83
CA ILE A 350 0.81 -1.18 20.90
C ILE A 350 1.96 -2.11 20.58
N LEU A 351 1.72 -3.42 20.68
CA LEU A 351 2.67 -4.46 20.29
C LEU A 351 3.08 -4.27 18.84
N VAL A 352 4.39 -4.22 18.59
CA VAL A 352 4.94 -4.06 17.24
C VAL A 352 4.94 -5.37 16.45
N SER A 353 4.83 -6.51 17.13
CA SER A 353 4.80 -7.83 16.53
C SER A 353 3.79 -8.67 17.30
N THR A 354 2.78 -9.17 16.59
CA THR A 354 1.65 -9.88 17.19
C THR A 354 1.96 -11.36 17.36
N PRO A 355 1.96 -11.90 18.58
CA PRO A 355 2.04 -13.34 18.77
C PRO A 355 0.76 -14.03 18.26
N PRO A 356 0.77 -15.35 18.03
CA PRO A 356 -0.36 -16.05 17.41
C PRO A 356 -1.73 -15.84 18.06
N ALA A 357 -1.78 -15.61 19.38
CA ALA A 357 -3.02 -15.36 20.12
C ALA A 357 -3.66 -13.99 19.84
N TYR A 358 -2.89 -13.03 19.31
CA TYR A 358 -3.34 -11.65 19.02
C TYR A 358 -3.29 -11.34 17.52
N SER A 359 -3.10 -12.36 16.69
CA SER A 359 -3.00 -12.19 15.26
C SER A 359 -4.37 -12.23 14.60
N ILE A 360 -4.57 -11.31 13.66
CA ILE A 360 -5.75 -11.31 12.79
C ILE A 360 -5.73 -12.47 11.79
N PHE A 361 -4.62 -13.16 11.58
CA PHE A 361 -4.57 -14.27 10.62
C PHE A 361 -5.05 -15.57 11.27
N ASN A 362 -6.29 -15.96 10.97
CA ASN A 362 -6.80 -17.25 11.38
C ASN A 362 -6.48 -18.30 10.30
N CYS A 363 -5.45 -19.09 10.61
CA CYS A 363 -4.86 -20.09 9.72
C CYS A 363 -5.05 -21.54 10.21
N ARG A 364 -5.61 -21.72 11.43
CA ARG A 364 -5.72 -23.02 12.10
C ARG A 364 -7.07 -23.70 11.85
N ASP A 365 -8.11 -22.92 11.57
CA ASP A 365 -9.45 -23.44 11.34
C ASP A 365 -9.61 -23.99 9.92
N GLU A 366 -10.58 -24.90 9.71
CA GLU A 366 -10.99 -25.37 8.37
C GLU A 366 -11.36 -24.21 7.43
N LYS A 367 -11.73 -23.07 8.01
CA LYS A 367 -12.00 -21.82 7.30
C LYS A 367 -10.88 -20.84 7.64
N LYS A 368 -10.05 -20.54 6.66
CA LYS A 368 -8.98 -19.55 6.76
C LYS A 368 -9.52 -18.16 6.42
N TYR A 369 -9.22 -17.15 7.24
CA TYR A 369 -9.70 -15.78 7.08
C TYR A 369 -8.92 -14.78 7.95
N ILE A 370 -9.15 -13.49 7.71
CA ILE A 370 -8.68 -12.38 8.53
C ILE A 370 -9.72 -12.05 9.60
N ASP A 371 -9.40 -12.26 10.86
CA ASP A 371 -10.18 -11.87 12.01
C ASP A 371 -9.90 -10.43 12.45
N VAL A 372 -10.63 -9.50 11.83
CA VAL A 372 -10.56 -8.08 12.16
C VAL A 372 -11.14 -7.73 13.54
N SER A 373 -11.90 -8.63 14.18
CA SER A 373 -12.52 -8.36 15.48
C SER A 373 -11.47 -8.20 16.60
N ILE A 374 -10.34 -8.89 16.45
CA ILE A 374 -9.19 -8.80 17.35
C ILE A 374 -8.70 -7.35 17.51
N MET A 375 -8.82 -6.54 16.45
CA MET A 375 -8.37 -5.15 16.48
C MET A 375 -9.21 -4.23 17.37
N LYS A 376 -10.45 -4.64 17.72
CA LYS A 376 -11.32 -3.90 18.65
C LYS A 376 -10.71 -3.74 20.04
N ASN A 377 -9.80 -4.64 20.41
CA ASN A 377 -9.13 -4.61 21.70
C ASN A 377 -8.14 -3.44 21.82
N HIS A 378 -7.86 -2.73 20.73
CA HIS A 378 -7.06 -1.51 20.74
C HIS A 378 -7.96 -0.28 20.80
N ALA A 379 -7.54 0.74 21.56
CA ALA A 379 -8.23 2.02 21.62
C ALA A 379 -8.45 2.64 20.23
N GLN A 380 -7.53 2.37 19.31
CA GLN A 380 -7.60 2.78 17.92
C GLN A 380 -7.20 1.61 17.01
N PRO A 381 -8.15 0.90 16.40
CA PRO A 381 -7.89 -0.27 15.56
C PRO A 381 -6.96 -0.01 14.36
N SER A 382 -6.98 1.21 13.81
CA SER A 382 -6.07 1.73 12.76
C SER A 382 -4.59 1.60 13.11
N ARG A 383 -4.28 1.59 14.41
CA ARG A 383 -2.92 1.49 14.94
C ARG A 383 -2.45 0.06 15.17
N PHE A 384 -3.27 -0.96 14.90
CA PHE A 384 -2.82 -2.36 14.95
C PHE A 384 -1.53 -2.51 14.15
N ARG A 385 -0.54 -3.21 14.70
CA ARG A 385 0.76 -3.42 14.09
C ARG A 385 1.04 -4.90 13.99
N SER A 386 1.77 -5.27 12.95
CA SER A 386 2.31 -6.61 12.82
C SER A 386 3.68 -6.54 12.15
N MET A 387 4.44 -7.61 12.32
CA MET A 387 5.70 -7.81 11.63
C MET A 387 5.50 -8.87 10.56
N LEU A 388 5.61 -8.49 9.29
CA LEU A 388 5.27 -9.35 8.16
C LEU A 388 6.43 -9.43 7.18
N VAL A 389 6.82 -10.64 6.79
CA VAL A 389 7.84 -10.89 5.77
C VAL A 389 7.17 -11.39 4.49
N ILE A 390 7.48 -10.77 3.35
CA ILE A 390 7.10 -11.27 2.04
C ILE A 390 8.36 -11.55 1.23
N ALA A 391 8.43 -12.72 0.61
CA ALA A 391 9.51 -13.12 -0.29
C ALA A 391 8.93 -13.88 -1.49
N SER A 392 9.74 -14.07 -2.53
CA SER A 392 9.39 -15.02 -3.59
C SER A 392 9.21 -16.42 -2.99
N SER A 393 8.30 -17.21 -3.55
CA SER A 393 7.97 -18.54 -3.02
C SER A 393 9.15 -19.51 -3.01
N ASP A 394 10.12 -19.28 -3.90
CA ASP A 394 11.34 -20.04 -4.09
C ASP A 394 12.57 -19.35 -3.48
N ASN A 395 12.40 -18.34 -2.61
CA ASN A 395 13.53 -17.77 -1.87
C ASN A 395 14.08 -18.81 -0.87
N GLU A 396 15.15 -19.50 -1.29
CA GLU A 396 15.79 -20.60 -0.56
C GLU A 396 16.46 -20.16 0.75
N ARG A 397 16.59 -18.86 0.98
CA ARG A 397 17.16 -18.32 2.22
C ARG A 397 16.09 -17.99 3.25
N ILE A 398 15.07 -17.24 2.84
CA ILE A 398 14.07 -16.67 3.75
C ILE A 398 13.04 -17.70 4.14
N GLY A 399 12.54 -18.51 3.20
CA GLY A 399 11.52 -19.52 3.50
C GLY A 399 11.99 -20.50 4.60
N PRO A 400 13.13 -21.18 4.43
CA PRO A 400 13.68 -22.07 5.44
C PRO A 400 14.02 -21.37 6.76
N LEU A 401 14.38 -20.08 6.73
CA LEU A 401 14.64 -19.32 7.94
C LEU A 401 13.36 -19.06 8.74
N MET A 402 12.27 -18.67 8.07
CA MET A 402 10.97 -18.49 8.72
C MET A 402 10.49 -19.80 9.34
N ASP A 403 10.65 -20.92 8.61
CA ASP A 403 10.29 -22.26 9.08
C ASP A 403 11.13 -22.67 10.30
N ARG A 404 12.45 -22.40 10.29
CA ARG A 404 13.36 -22.69 11.43
C ARG A 404 12.97 -21.92 12.70
N PHE A 405 12.45 -20.70 12.55
CA PHE A 405 11.98 -19.90 13.68
C PHE A 405 10.51 -20.16 14.04
N GLU A 406 9.86 -21.12 13.37
CA GLU A 406 8.45 -21.47 13.54
C GLU A 406 7.50 -20.27 13.33
N TYR A 407 7.90 -19.32 12.49
CA TYR A 407 7.05 -18.22 12.07
C TYR A 407 5.93 -18.74 11.16
N ARG A 408 4.77 -18.11 11.24
CA ARG A 408 3.56 -18.65 10.61
C ARG A 408 3.48 -18.20 9.16
N ASP A 409 3.37 -19.15 8.23
CA ASP A 409 2.95 -18.86 6.86
C ASP A 409 1.45 -18.53 6.87
N VAL A 410 1.15 -17.25 6.70
CA VAL A 410 -0.23 -16.72 6.74
C VAL A 410 -0.77 -16.42 5.34
N GLY A 411 0.02 -16.68 4.28
CA GLY A 411 -0.42 -16.49 2.89
C GLY A 411 -1.63 -17.36 2.54
N MET A 412 -1.77 -18.51 3.19
CA MET A 412 -2.95 -19.37 3.03
C MET A 412 -4.26 -18.78 3.56
N CYS A 413 -4.19 -17.68 4.33
CA CYS A 413 -5.31 -17.14 5.12
C CYS A 413 -6.00 -15.97 4.42
N LEU A 414 -5.54 -15.62 3.22
CA LEU A 414 -5.92 -14.44 2.44
C LEU A 414 -7.16 -14.64 1.57
#